data_AF-A0A259HXW1-F1
#
_entry.id   AF-A0A259HXW1-F1
#
_cell.length_a   1.000
_cell.length_b   1.000
_cell.length_c   1.000
_cell.angle_alpha   90.00
_cell.angle_beta   90.00
_cell.angle_gamma   90.00
#
_symmetry.space_group_name_H-M   'P 1'
#
loop_
_entity.id
_entity.type
_entity.pdbx_description
1 polymer ?
#
loop_
_entity_poly.entity_id
_entity_poly.type
_entity_poly.pdbx_seq_one_letter_code
_entity_poly.pdbx_strand_id
1 'polypeptide(L)'
;MITDEEEKFYQYWSQTRKTYKTSLRPYLKGLSIGFAIGVGILLTIYQGWYTRANMQANTVLNPYLFLLAISIVAFFMAFIYRNYQWEQQEQRFQIISAKKMREEKNLSNAALGH
;
A
#
# COMPACT_ATOMS: atom_id res chain seq x y z
N MET A 1 18.68 17.00 -14.13
CA MET A 1 19.22 17.44 -12.85
C MET A 1 18.34 16.85 -11.77
N ILE A 2 18.93 16.15 -10.82
CA ILE A 2 18.21 15.59 -9.67
C ILE A 2 17.89 16.70 -8.69
N THR A 3 16.65 16.71 -8.22
CA THR A 3 16.19 17.68 -7.23
C THR A 3 16.60 17.29 -5.81
N ASP A 4 16.71 18.26 -4.90
CA ASP A 4 17.03 18.01 -3.49
C ASP A 4 16.04 17.04 -2.82
N GLU A 5 14.77 17.07 -3.24
CA GLU A 5 13.75 16.14 -2.76
C GLU A 5 13.98 14.70 -3.21
N GLU A 6 14.39 14.50 -4.46
CA GLU A 6 14.75 13.19 -5.00
C GLU A 6 16.00 12.62 -4.30
N GLU A 7 16.98 13.46 -3.98
CA GLU A 7 18.17 13.03 -3.24
C GLU A 7 17.81 12.60 -1.82
N LYS A 8 17.02 13.40 -1.09
CA LYS A 8 16.54 13.05 0.25
C LYS A 8 15.76 11.73 0.25
N PHE A 9 14.88 11.55 -0.74
CA PHE A 9 14.15 10.30 -0.91
C PHE A 9 15.09 9.12 -1.20
N TYR A 10 16.06 9.30 -2.09
CA TYR A 10 17.03 8.27 -2.45
C TYR A 10 17.83 7.78 -1.23
N GLN A 11 18.32 8.70 -0.40
CA GLN A 11 19.05 8.39 0.84
C GLN A 11 18.15 7.68 1.87
N TYR A 12 16.93 8.19 2.07
CA TYR A 12 15.98 7.59 2.99
C TYR A 12 15.60 6.16 2.57
N TRP A 13 15.26 5.96 1.29
CA TRP A 13 14.80 4.68 0.78
C TRP A 13 15.93 3.65 0.69
N SER A 14 17.16 4.06 0.37
CA SER A 14 18.32 3.15 0.33
C SER A 14 18.57 2.47 1.68
N GLN A 15 18.35 3.17 2.78
CA GLN A 15 18.47 2.65 4.14
C GLN A 15 17.23 1.85 4.57
N THR A 16 16.03 2.34 4.23
CA THR A 16 14.76 1.82 4.76
C THR A 16 14.18 0.64 3.96
N ARG A 17 14.58 0.46 2.69
CA ARG A 17 14.01 -0.56 1.78
C ARG A 17 14.01 -1.99 2.33
N LYS A 18 15.03 -2.35 3.12
CA LYS A 18 15.20 -3.71 3.69
C LYS A 18 14.26 -3.95 4.87
N THR A 19 14.00 -2.93 5.67
CA THR A 19 13.16 -3.01 6.89
C THR A 19 11.70 -2.68 6.62
N TYR A 20 11.38 -2.09 5.46
CA TYR A 20 10.00 -1.72 5.11
C TYR A 20 9.05 -2.93 5.02
N LYS A 21 9.49 -4.06 4.43
CA LYS A 21 8.66 -5.27 4.30
C LYS A 21 8.36 -5.93 5.65
N THR A 22 9.22 -5.76 6.65
CA THR A 22 9.04 -6.27 8.01
C THR A 22 8.38 -5.26 8.95
N SER A 23 8.20 -4.00 8.53
CA SER A 23 7.59 -2.95 9.35
C SER A 23 6.07 -3.13 9.51
N LEU A 24 5.58 -2.91 10.73
CA LEU A 24 4.17 -2.94 11.10
C LEU A 24 3.42 -1.65 10.70
N ARG A 25 4.11 -0.53 10.51
CA ARG A 25 3.48 0.77 10.21
C ARG A 25 2.63 0.76 8.92
N PRO A 26 3.14 0.31 7.75
CA PRO A 26 2.32 0.25 6.53
C PRO A 26 1.22 -0.81 6.61
N TYR A 27 1.43 -1.86 7.40
CA TYR A 27 0.44 -2.91 7.62
C TYR A 27 -0.80 -2.38 8.37
N LEU A 28 -0.60 -1.59 9.43
CA LEU A 28 -1.69 -0.97 10.19
C LEU A 28 -2.55 -0.01 9.35
N LYS A 29 -1.95 0.71 8.39
CA LYS A 29 -2.69 1.58 7.46
C LYS A 29 -3.56 0.80 6.48
N GLY A 30 -3.07 -0.33 5.97
CA GLY A 30 -3.89 -1.20 5.11
C GLY A 30 -5.03 -1.86 5.90
N LEU A 31 -4.78 -2.21 7.16
CA LEU A 31 -5.77 -2.80 8.05
C LEU A 31 -6.92 -1.84 8.36
N SER A 32 -6.63 -0.57 8.65
CA SER A 32 -7.67 0.44 8.91
C SER A 32 -8.58 0.69 7.71
N ILE A 33 -8.02 0.68 6.49
CA ILE A 33 -8.81 0.77 5.25
C ILE A 33 -9.72 -0.46 5.09
N GLY A 34 -9.20 -1.67 5.33
CA GLY A 34 -9.99 -2.90 5.29
C GLY A 34 -11.16 -2.87 6.28
N PHE A 35 -10.91 -2.40 7.51
CA PHE A 35 -11.98 -2.21 8.50
C PHE A 35 -12.99 -1.14 8.10
N ALA A 36 -12.55 -0.01 7.55
CA ALA A 36 -13.46 1.06 7.09
C ALA A 36 -14.43 0.54 6.02
N ILE A 37 -13.94 -0.28 5.07
CA ILE A 37 -14.79 -0.95 4.08
C ILE A 37 -15.76 -1.92 4.75
N GLY A 38 -15.27 -2.74 5.69
CA GLY A 38 -16.11 -3.66 6.46
C GLY A 38 -17.24 -2.95 7.22
N VAL A 39 -16.93 -1.83 7.88
CA VAL A 39 -17.93 -0.98 8.56
C VAL A 39 -18.94 -0.40 7.57
N GLY A 40 -18.49 0.09 6.41
CA GLY A 40 -19.37 0.59 5.36
C GLY A 40 -20.36 -0.46 4.86
N ILE A 41 -19.91 -1.71 4.69
CA ILE A 41 -20.78 -2.84 4.32
C ILE A 41 -21.83 -3.08 5.41
N LEU A 42 -21.42 -3.11 6.68
CA LEU A 42 -22.34 -3.31 7.80
C LEU A 42 -23.40 -2.20 7.86
N LEU A 43 -23.00 -0.94 7.77
CA LEU A 43 -23.92 0.20 7.76
C LEU A 43 -24.95 0.09 6.61
N THR A 44 -24.51 -0.33 5.43
CA THR A 44 -25.38 -0.51 4.26
C THR A 44 -26.43 -1.60 4.48
N ILE A 45 -26.05 -2.70 5.15
CA ILE A 45 -26.99 -3.78 5.51
C ILE A 45 -27.97 -3.30 6.59
N TYR A 46 -27.48 -2.64 7.64
CA TYR A 46 -28.32 -2.11 8.73
C TYR A 46 -29.32 -1.05 8.27
N GLN A 47 -28.98 -0.27 7.24
CA GLN A 47 -29.88 0.71 6.63
C GLN A 47 -31.09 0.05 5.94
N GLY A 48 -31.11 -1.28 5.81
CA GLY A 48 -32.30 -2.01 5.39
C GLY A 48 -32.63 -1.87 3.91
N TRP A 49 -31.67 -1.44 3.08
CA TRP A 49 -31.83 -1.28 1.62
C TRP A 49 -32.40 -2.54 0.95
N TYR A 50 -32.18 -3.72 1.53
CA TYR A 50 -32.68 -4.99 1.02
C TYR A 50 -33.42 -5.80 2.11
N THR A 51 -34.75 -5.67 2.15
CA THR A 51 -35.62 -6.33 3.13
C THR A 51 -35.51 -7.86 3.10
N ARG A 52 -35.27 -8.48 1.93
CA ARG A 52 -35.02 -9.93 1.83
C ARG A 52 -33.67 -10.36 2.42
N ALA A 53 -32.64 -9.51 2.29
CA ALA A 53 -31.34 -9.80 2.90
C ALA A 53 -31.45 -9.74 4.43
N ASN A 54 -32.23 -8.81 4.97
CA ASN A 54 -32.44 -8.67 6.40
C ASN A 54 -33.22 -9.86 7.01
N MET A 55 -34.18 -10.43 6.27
CA MET A 55 -34.96 -11.60 6.70
C MET A 55 -34.14 -12.91 6.70
N GLN A 56 -33.31 -13.11 5.67
CA GLN A 56 -32.41 -14.27 5.58
C GLN A 56 -31.19 -14.13 6.51
N ALA A 57 -30.70 -12.90 6.70
CA ALA A 57 -29.57 -12.57 7.58
C ALA A 57 -29.82 -13.01 9.02
N ASN A 58 -30.97 -12.66 9.58
CA ASN A 58 -31.32 -13.01 10.95
C ASN A 58 -31.53 -14.53 11.17
N THR A 59 -31.68 -15.31 10.10
CA THR A 59 -31.97 -16.76 10.18
C THR A 59 -30.73 -17.63 9.91
N VAL A 60 -29.74 -17.13 9.15
CA VAL A 60 -28.58 -17.93 8.70
C VAL A 60 -27.22 -17.27 9.00
N LEU A 61 -27.16 -15.94 9.14
CA LEU A 61 -25.88 -15.26 9.33
C LEU A 61 -25.44 -15.31 10.79
N ASN A 62 -24.48 -16.18 11.06
CA ASN A 62 -23.72 -16.14 12.29
C ASN A 62 -22.83 -14.87 12.30
N PRO A 63 -23.05 -13.90 13.22
CA PRO A 63 -22.27 -12.66 13.29
C PRO A 63 -20.76 -12.92 13.43
N TYR A 64 -20.37 -14.01 14.08
CA TYR A 64 -18.97 -14.42 14.22
C TYR A 64 -18.35 -14.80 12.87
N LEU A 65 -19.09 -15.47 11.98
CA LEU A 65 -18.60 -15.84 10.66
C LEU A 65 -18.41 -14.61 9.77
N PHE A 66 -19.31 -13.63 9.88
CA PHE A 66 -19.20 -12.36 9.16
C PHE A 66 -18.00 -11.54 9.64
N LEU A 67 -17.82 -11.45 10.95
CA LEU A 67 -16.67 -10.76 11.55
C LEU A 67 -15.35 -11.45 11.16
N LEU A 68 -15.33 -12.78 11.15
CA LEU A 68 -14.18 -13.57 10.68
C LEU A 68 -13.88 -13.30 9.20
N ALA A 69 -14.90 -13.29 8.34
CA ALA A 69 -14.74 -13.00 6.91
C ALA A 69 -14.17 -11.59 6.67
N ILE A 70 -14.71 -10.57 7.35
CA ILE A 70 -14.20 -9.19 7.27
C ILE A 70 -12.76 -9.13 7.77
N SER A 71 -12.44 -9.82 8.87
CA SER A 71 -11.08 -9.85 9.43
C SER A 71 -10.07 -10.49 8.46
N ILE A 72 -10.45 -11.58 7.80
CA ILE A 72 -9.62 -12.23 6.78
C ILE A 72 -9.37 -11.27 5.61
N VAL A 73 -10.43 -10.66 5.06
CA VAL A 73 -10.31 -9.70 3.95
C VAL A 73 -9.42 -8.52 4.33
N ALA A 74 -9.61 -7.95 5.53
CA ALA A 74 -8.80 -6.85 6.02
C ALA A 74 -7.32 -7.24 6.18
N PHE A 75 -7.05 -8.45 6.68
CA PHE A 75 -5.69 -8.98 6.81
C PHE A 75 -5.01 -9.12 5.45
N PHE A 76 -5.69 -9.72 4.47
CA PHE A 76 -5.16 -9.86 3.11
C PHE A 76 -4.96 -8.52 2.43
N MET A 77 -5.91 -7.59 2.54
CA MET A 77 -5.77 -6.24 2.00
C MET A 77 -4.60 -5.49 2.63
N ALA A 78 -4.40 -5.60 3.95
CA ALA A 78 -3.26 -5.00 4.63
C ALA A 78 -1.92 -5.54 4.12
N PHE A 79 -1.85 -6.85 3.87
CA PHE A 79 -0.67 -7.50 3.31
C PHE A 79 -0.38 -7.02 1.88
N ILE A 80 -1.39 -7.02 1.00
CA ILE A 80 -1.26 -6.58 -0.39
C ILE A 80 -0.88 -5.10 -0.46
N TYR A 81 -1.56 -4.24 0.31
CA TYR A 81 -1.28 -2.81 0.34
C TYR A 81 0.17 -2.53 0.75
N ARG A 82 0.69 -3.23 1.76
CA ARG A 82 2.10 -3.09 2.17
C ARG A 82 3.05 -3.46 1.03
N ASN A 83 2.79 -4.55 0.31
CA ASN A 83 3.64 -4.97 -0.80
C ASN A 83 3.57 -3.98 -1.97
N TYR A 84 2.37 -3.55 -2.36
CA TYR A 84 2.15 -2.57 -3.42
C TYR A 84 2.86 -1.25 -3.12
N GLN A 85 2.74 -0.73 -1.89
CA GLN A 85 3.44 0.50 -1.49
C GLN A 85 4.96 0.34 -1.56
N TRP A 86 5.48 -0.82 -1.17
CA TRP A 86 6.92 -1.09 -1.31
C TRP A 86 7.37 -1.08 -2.76
N GLU A 87 6.61 -1.74 -3.65
CA GLU A 87 6.91 -1.78 -5.09
C GLU A 87 6.90 -0.38 -5.72
N GLN A 88 5.93 0.46 -5.37
CA GLN A 88 5.85 1.84 -5.87
C GLN A 88 7.07 2.68 -5.46
N GLN A 89 7.50 2.58 -4.21
CA GLN A 89 8.68 3.30 -3.73
C GLN A 89 9.97 2.74 -4.34
N GLU A 90 10.06 1.44 -4.56
CA GLU A 90 11.19 0.80 -5.24
C GLU A 90 11.29 1.21 -6.71
N GLN A 91 10.17 1.30 -7.43
CA GLN A 91 10.13 1.83 -8.80
C GLN A 91 10.63 3.27 -8.83
N ARG A 92 10.15 4.13 -7.92
CA ARG A 92 10.62 5.51 -7.80
C ARG A 92 12.14 5.58 -7.57
N PHE A 93 12.67 4.72 -6.70
CA PHE A 93 14.11 4.63 -6.43
C PHE A 93 14.91 4.25 -7.67
N GLN A 94 14.45 3.27 -8.45
CA GLN A 94 15.10 2.84 -9.70
C GLN A 94 15.08 3.92 -10.78
N ILE A 95 14.00 4.70 -10.86
CA ILE A 95 13.94 5.85 -11.77
C ILE A 95 15.01 6.89 -11.38
N ILE A 96 15.16 7.19 -10.09
CA ILE A 96 16.15 8.17 -9.62
C ILE A 96 17.57 7.64 -9.82
N SER A 97 17.85 6.36 -9.57
CA SER A 97 19.17 5.78 -9.81
C SER A 97 19.54 5.81 -11.30
N ALA A 98 18.58 5.52 -12.19
CA ALA A 98 18.80 5.61 -13.63
C ALA A 98 19.09 7.06 -14.08
N LYS A 99 18.43 8.05 -13.48
CA LYS A 99 18.75 9.47 -13.71
C LYS A 99 20.18 9.81 -13.28
N LYS A 100 20.62 9.36 -12.08
CA LYS A 100 21.99 9.56 -11.59
C LYS A 100 23.03 9.04 -12.57
N MET A 101 22.88 7.78 -12.99
CA MET A 101 23.82 7.15 -13.93
C MET A 101 23.90 7.87 -15.27
N ARG A 102 22.78 8.41 -15.76
CA ARG A 102 22.76 9.21 -17.00
C ARG A 102 23.48 10.53 -16.84
N GLU A 103 23.30 11.21 -15.71
CA GLU A 103 24.02 12.46 -15.42
C GLU A 103 25.52 12.23 -15.28
N GLU A 104 25.94 11.19 -14.56
CA GLU A 104 27.35 10.78 -14.46
C GLU A 104 27.96 10.45 -15.83
N LYS A 105 27.24 9.71 -16.68
CA LYS A 105 27.69 9.39 -18.03
C LYS A 105 27.83 10.65 -18.90
N ASN A 106 26.87 11.58 -18.80
CA ASN A 106 26.93 12.84 -19.54
C ASN A 106 28.10 13.72 -19.08
N LEU A 107 28.37 13.77 -17.78
CA LEU A 107 29.53 14.46 -17.21
C LEU A 107 30.84 13.82 -17.65
N SER A 108 30.91 12.48 -17.65
CA SER A 108 32.08 11.74 -18.13
C SER A 108 32.33 11.98 -19.63
N ASN A 109 31.27 12.02 -20.44
CA ASN A 109 31.40 12.29 -21.88
C ASN A 109 31.83 13.74 -22.15
N ALA A 110 31.31 14.71 -21.39
CA ALA A 110 31.73 16.10 -21.47
C ALA A 110 33.19 16.31 -21.04
N ALA A 111 33.66 15.54 -20.04
CA ALA A 111 35.05 15.57 -19.58
C ALA A 111 36.04 14.92 -20.57
N LEU A 112 35.57 14.01 -21.43
CA LEU A 112 36.40 13.30 -22.41
C LEU A 112 36.52 14.02 -23.77
N GLY A 113 35.91 15.19 -23.95
CA GLY A 113 36.18 16.08 -25.09
C GLY A 113 35.87 15.47 -26.47
N HIS A 114 34.67 14.89 -26.64
CA HIS A 114 34.09 14.61 -27.96
C HIS A 114 32.96 15.60 -28.27
#